data_AF-A0A7S2LR85-F1
#
_entry.id   AF-A0A7S2LR85-F1
#
_cell.length_a   1.000
_cell.length_b   1.000
_cell.length_c   1.000
_cell.angle_alpha   90.00
_cell.angle_beta   90.00
_cell.angle_gamma   90.00
#
_symmetry.space_group_name_H-M   'P 1'
#
loop_
_entity.id
_entity.type
_entity.pdbx_description
1 polymer ?
#
loop_
_entity_poly.entity_id
_entity_poly.type
_entity_poly.pdbx_seq_one_letter_code
_entity_poly.pdbx_strand_id
1 'polypeptide(L)'
;TRPAGPLRASWGWWRQQLAHSFIGFVIVLNALALGLSIEYSPDWGGWLVVDSVFAIIFTAELLVNLRLYGLRTYFFGPGRPCSNFDVDLRWRLLEFLLVCLAIWEIVAALTVGTAEQGRIIFRMLRFARIARIVRLCRLHVFAELTSMVNGAIGGLRTLFWSMMLMALPLYVVALVMREGLAGRSSANEAAAPDLDLGWAFQDLGAS
;
A
#
# COMPACT_ATOMS: atom_id res chain seq x y z
N THR A 1 -8.55 -42.98 16.11
CA THR A 1 -8.97 -41.56 16.03
C THR A 1 -10.28 -41.40 16.79
N ARG A 2 -10.23 -40.98 18.06
CA ARG A 2 -11.45 -40.86 18.91
C ARG A 2 -12.26 -39.63 18.45
N PRO A 3 -13.58 -39.74 18.19
CA PRO A 3 -14.41 -38.60 17.84
C PRO A 3 -14.46 -37.64 19.04
N ALA A 4 -14.12 -36.37 18.80
CA ALA A 4 -14.18 -35.32 19.81
C ALA A 4 -15.63 -35.09 20.23
N GLY A 5 -15.92 -35.20 21.54
CA GLY A 5 -17.27 -35.01 22.07
C GLY A 5 -17.80 -33.57 21.88
N PRO A 6 -19.13 -33.39 21.78
CA PRO A 6 -19.78 -32.12 21.44
C PRO A 6 -19.47 -30.97 22.41
N LEU A 7 -19.15 -31.30 23.67
CA LEU A 7 -18.77 -30.32 24.69
C LEU A 7 -17.41 -29.67 24.39
N ARG A 8 -16.41 -30.41 23.87
CA ARG A 8 -15.10 -29.81 23.53
C ARG A 8 -15.19 -28.86 22.34
N ALA A 9 -16.13 -29.10 21.42
CA ALA A 9 -16.39 -28.21 20.31
C ALA A 9 -16.97 -26.89 20.82
N SER A 10 -18.06 -26.92 21.63
CA SER A 10 -18.73 -25.70 22.11
C SER A 10 -17.80 -24.78 22.92
N TRP A 11 -16.98 -25.33 23.82
CA TRP A 11 -15.97 -24.55 24.57
C TRP A 11 -14.93 -23.86 23.66
N GLY A 12 -14.62 -24.44 22.50
CA GLY A 12 -13.73 -23.83 21.51
C GLY A 12 -14.36 -22.61 20.81
N TRP A 13 -15.64 -22.70 20.46
CA TRP A 13 -16.39 -21.61 19.79
C TRP A 13 -16.52 -20.37 20.67
N TRP A 14 -16.87 -20.52 21.95
CA TRP A 14 -16.96 -19.40 22.88
C TRP A 14 -15.61 -18.70 23.08
N ARG A 15 -14.51 -19.47 23.14
CA ARG A 15 -13.16 -18.92 23.28
C ARG A 15 -12.76 -18.08 22.08
N GLN A 16 -13.10 -18.53 20.86
CA GLN A 16 -12.82 -17.79 19.64
C GLN A 16 -13.64 -16.49 19.58
N GLN A 17 -14.93 -16.55 19.92
CA GLN A 17 -15.79 -15.36 19.90
C GLN A 17 -15.33 -14.29 20.90
N LEU A 18 -14.94 -14.72 22.11
CA LEU A 18 -14.38 -13.82 23.11
C LEU A 18 -13.04 -13.23 22.67
N ALA A 19 -12.16 -14.03 22.06
CA ALA A 19 -10.89 -13.55 21.52
C ALA A 19 -11.10 -12.48 20.44
N HIS A 20 -12.01 -12.72 19.47
CA HIS A 20 -12.33 -11.75 18.43
C HIS A 20 -12.88 -10.43 19.01
N SER A 21 -13.76 -10.52 20.00
CA SER A 21 -14.33 -9.34 20.67
C SER A 21 -13.30 -8.56 21.47
N PHE A 22 -12.42 -9.27 22.19
CA PHE A 22 -11.33 -8.69 22.96
C PHE A 22 -10.32 -7.97 22.06
N ILE A 23 -9.91 -8.59 20.96
CA ILE A 23 -9.00 -7.98 19.98
C ILE A 23 -9.63 -6.72 19.38
N GLY A 24 -10.91 -6.77 19.02
CA GLY A 24 -11.63 -5.60 18.52
C GLY A 24 -11.60 -4.42 19.50
N PHE A 25 -11.84 -4.70 20.79
CA PHE A 25 -11.74 -3.70 21.85
C PHE A 25 -10.32 -3.12 21.97
N VAL A 26 -9.28 -3.97 21.93
CA VAL A 26 -7.88 -3.54 21.99
C VAL A 26 -7.50 -2.70 20.78
N ILE A 27 -8.01 -2.99 19.57
CA ILE A 27 -7.80 -2.18 18.37
C ILE A 27 -8.37 -0.77 18.55
N VAL A 28 -9.61 -0.66 19.05
CA VAL A 28 -10.25 0.65 19.31
C VAL A 28 -9.46 1.44 20.35
N LEU A 29 -9.02 0.77 21.42
CA LEU A 29 -8.24 1.42 22.48
C LEU A 29 -6.86 1.87 21.97
N ASN A 30 -6.20 1.08 21.12
CA ASN A 30 -4.95 1.47 20.46
C ASN A 30 -5.14 2.69 19.54
N ALA A 31 -6.25 2.74 18.80
CA ALA A 31 -6.58 3.88 17.95
C ALA A 31 -6.84 5.17 18.74
N LEU A 32 -7.56 5.06 19.86
CA LEU A 32 -7.78 6.19 20.78
C LEU A 32 -6.46 6.67 21.40
N ALA A 33 -5.60 5.74 21.84
CA ALA A 33 -4.28 6.08 22.35
C ALA A 33 -3.43 6.80 21.30
N LEU A 34 -3.50 6.35 20.03
CA LEU A 34 -2.83 7.02 18.92
C LEU A 34 -3.39 8.44 18.69
N GLY A 35 -4.71 8.61 18.70
CA GLY A 35 -5.35 9.92 18.57
C GLY A 35 -4.89 10.89 19.67
N LEU A 36 -4.91 10.43 20.92
CA LEU A 36 -4.41 11.20 22.07
C LEU A 36 -2.91 11.53 21.95
N SER A 37 -2.12 10.62 21.37
CA SER A 37 -0.69 10.86 21.15
C SER A 37 -0.41 12.01 20.19
N ILE A 38 -1.32 12.26 19.24
CA ILE A 38 -1.21 13.36 18.28
C ILE A 38 -1.55 14.69 18.95
N GLU A 39 -2.54 14.69 19.84
CA GLU A 39 -3.09 15.92 20.44
C GLU A 39 -2.30 16.42 21.66
N TYR A 40 -1.86 15.53 22.56
CA TYR A 40 -1.31 15.95 23.86
C TYR A 40 0.20 16.22 23.84
N SER A 41 0.99 15.38 23.15
CA SER A 41 2.44 15.58 22.93
C SER A 41 3.03 14.41 22.12
N PRO A 42 3.40 14.58 20.84
CA PRO A 42 3.82 13.47 19.98
C PRO A 42 5.19 12.88 20.30
N ASP A 43 6.05 13.65 20.98
CA ASP A 43 7.44 13.28 21.27
C ASP A 43 7.64 12.75 22.70
N TRP A 44 6.56 12.54 23.46
CA TRP A 44 6.66 11.91 24.78
C TRP A 44 7.06 10.44 24.64
N GLY A 45 8.21 10.06 25.21
CA GLY A 45 8.75 8.69 25.15
C GLY A 45 7.84 7.62 25.75
N GLY A 46 6.88 8.00 26.60
CA GLY A 46 5.89 7.08 27.18
C GLY A 46 4.97 6.44 26.13
N TRP A 47 4.71 7.12 25.02
CA TRP A 47 3.90 6.56 23.92
C TRP A 47 4.53 5.33 23.30
N LEU A 48 5.87 5.26 23.24
CA LEU A 48 6.58 4.09 22.73
C LEU A 48 6.28 2.85 23.58
N VAL A 49 6.26 3.00 24.92
CA VAL A 49 5.99 1.90 25.85
C VAL A 49 4.55 1.40 25.68
N VAL A 50 3.59 2.33 25.61
CA VAL A 50 2.18 2.02 25.37
C VAL A 50 2.02 1.26 24.04
N ASP A 51 2.66 1.76 22.99
CA ASP A 51 2.69 1.14 21.67
C ASP A 51 3.33 -0.25 21.67
N SER A 52 4.41 -0.44 22.43
CA SER A 52 5.07 -1.75 22.59
C SER A 52 4.17 -2.75 23.30
N VAL A 53 3.43 -2.34 24.33
CA VAL A 53 2.48 -3.22 25.04
C VAL A 53 1.39 -3.72 24.10
N PHE A 54 0.77 -2.83 23.32
CA PHE A 54 -0.21 -3.24 22.32
C PHE A 54 0.41 -4.17 21.28
N ALA A 55 1.60 -3.84 20.77
CA ALA A 55 2.31 -4.70 19.82
C ALA A 55 2.57 -6.10 20.37
N ILE A 56 2.95 -6.23 21.65
CA ILE A 56 3.16 -7.54 22.31
C ILE A 56 1.87 -8.34 22.37
N ILE A 57 0.75 -7.72 22.78
CA ILE A 57 -0.56 -8.40 22.83
C ILE A 57 -0.95 -8.94 21.45
N PHE A 58 -0.81 -8.12 20.40
CA PHE A 58 -1.10 -8.54 19.03
C PHE A 58 -0.13 -9.61 18.52
N THR A 59 1.16 -9.52 18.89
CA THR A 59 2.17 -10.50 18.49
C THR A 59 1.89 -11.85 19.15
N ALA A 60 1.50 -11.86 20.43
CA ALA A 60 1.14 -13.07 21.16
C ALA A 60 -0.08 -13.76 20.52
N GLU A 61 -1.12 -12.98 20.21
CA GLU A 61 -2.32 -13.48 19.52
C GLU A 61 -1.98 -14.07 18.14
N LEU A 62 -1.14 -13.37 17.36
CA LEU A 62 -0.67 -13.85 16.06
C LEU A 62 0.14 -15.15 16.21
N LEU A 63 1.01 -15.25 17.22
CA LEU A 63 1.80 -16.46 17.48
C LEU A 63 0.91 -17.65 17.86
N VAL A 64 -0.09 -17.43 18.71
CA VAL A 64 -1.06 -18.45 19.12
C VAL A 64 -1.83 -18.95 17.90
N ASN A 65 -2.33 -18.04 17.07
CA ASN A 65 -3.01 -18.40 15.82
C ASN A 65 -2.07 -19.16 14.88
N LEU A 66 -0.82 -18.71 14.71
CA LEU A 66 0.16 -19.38 13.87
C LEU A 66 0.48 -20.81 14.35
N ARG A 67 0.55 -21.01 15.68
CA ARG A 67 0.77 -22.34 16.29
C ARG A 67 -0.44 -23.27 16.15
N LEU A 68 -1.65 -22.73 16.24
CA LEU A 68 -2.89 -23.51 16.13
C LEU A 68 -3.20 -23.92 14.69
N TYR A 69 -2.98 -23.03 13.71
CA TYR A 69 -3.28 -23.29 12.29
C TYR A 69 -2.09 -23.87 11.49
N GLY A 70 -0.85 -23.67 11.95
CA GLY A 70 0.38 -24.14 11.31
C GLY A 70 0.87 -23.24 10.17
N LEU A 71 2.19 -23.02 10.08
CA LEU A 71 2.85 -22.12 9.11
C LEU A 71 2.51 -22.41 7.64
N ARG A 72 2.48 -23.69 7.23
CA ARG A 72 2.20 -24.08 5.84
C ARG A 72 0.73 -23.89 5.46
N THR A 73 -0.19 -24.25 6.34
CA THR A 73 -1.63 -24.06 6.08
C THR A 73 -2.02 -22.58 6.14
N TYR A 74 -1.31 -21.78 6.94
CA TYR A 74 -1.57 -20.35 7.13
C TYR A 74 -1.08 -19.49 5.95
N PHE A 75 0.07 -19.80 5.34
CA PHE A 75 0.60 -19.03 4.21
C PHE A 75 0.27 -19.62 2.83
N PHE A 76 0.15 -20.94 2.70
CA PHE A 76 -0.02 -21.58 1.38
C PHE A 76 -1.42 -22.09 1.08
N GLY A 77 -2.32 -22.12 2.08
CA GLY A 77 -3.67 -22.67 1.89
C GLY A 77 -3.67 -24.12 1.38
N PRO A 78 -4.81 -24.80 1.36
CA PRO A 78 -4.93 -26.12 0.75
C PRO A 78 -4.97 -25.99 -0.78
N GLY A 79 -3.79 -25.97 -1.42
CA GLY A 79 -3.54 -26.53 -2.76
C GLY A 79 -4.49 -26.16 -3.91
N ARG A 80 -5.04 -24.94 -3.96
CA ARG A 80 -5.78 -24.47 -5.15
C ARG A 80 -5.05 -23.33 -5.84
N PRO A 81 -4.80 -23.43 -7.15
CA PRO A 81 -4.10 -22.40 -7.90
C PRO A 81 -4.95 -21.14 -7.96
N CYS A 82 -4.36 -20.03 -7.50
CA CYS A 82 -4.54 -18.66 -7.98
C CYS A 82 -5.81 -18.40 -8.81
N SER A 83 -6.93 -18.06 -8.17
CA SER A 83 -7.88 -17.17 -8.83
C SER A 83 -8.43 -16.11 -7.89
N ASN A 84 -8.56 -16.42 -6.60
CA ASN A 84 -9.09 -15.49 -5.62
C ASN A 84 -8.10 -15.46 -4.46
N PHE A 85 -7.32 -14.39 -4.39
CA PHE A 85 -6.55 -14.09 -3.19
C PHE A 85 -7.59 -13.79 -2.10
N ASP A 86 -7.92 -14.78 -1.28
CA ASP A 86 -8.97 -14.65 -0.26
C ASP A 86 -8.67 -13.41 0.59
N VAL A 87 -9.68 -12.58 0.78
CA VAL A 87 -9.58 -11.32 1.53
C VAL A 87 -8.95 -11.58 2.89
N ASP A 88 -9.28 -12.71 3.51
CA ASP A 88 -8.72 -13.17 4.78
C ASP A 88 -7.22 -13.42 4.75
N LEU A 89 -6.65 -13.92 3.65
CA LEU A 89 -5.20 -14.11 3.51
C LEU A 89 -4.47 -12.77 3.43
N ARG A 90 -5.07 -11.76 2.78
CA ARG A 90 -4.49 -10.39 2.68
C ARG A 90 -4.36 -9.78 4.06
N TRP A 91 -5.41 -9.90 4.87
CA TRP A 91 -5.41 -9.38 6.23
C TRP A 91 -4.39 -10.08 7.11
N ARG A 92 -4.29 -11.41 7.03
CA ARG A 92 -3.27 -12.20 7.76
C ARG A 92 -1.84 -11.80 7.39
N LEU A 93 -1.58 -11.62 6.09
CA LEU A 93 -0.27 -11.16 5.59
C LEU A 93 0.06 -9.73 6.04
N LEU A 94 -0.93 -8.84 6.01
CA LEU A 94 -0.80 -7.47 6.49
C LEU A 94 -0.52 -7.43 8.00
N GLU A 95 -1.20 -8.27 8.79
CA GLU A 95 -0.93 -8.42 10.23
C GLU A 95 0.50 -8.89 10.50
N PHE A 96 0.98 -9.90 9.75
CA PHE A 96 2.36 -10.36 9.84
C PHE A 96 3.37 -9.26 9.47
N LEU A 97 3.13 -8.56 8.36
CA LEU A 97 3.99 -7.46 7.90
C LEU A 97 4.06 -6.33 8.93
N LEU A 98 2.93 -5.98 9.56
CA LEU A 98 2.88 -4.97 10.63
C LEU A 98 3.70 -5.38 11.85
N VAL A 99 3.68 -6.66 12.24
CA VAL A 99 4.50 -7.17 13.35
C VAL A 99 5.98 -7.11 12.97
N CYS A 100 6.35 -7.53 11.76
CA CYS A 100 7.73 -7.40 11.25
C CYS A 100 8.21 -5.94 11.24
N LEU A 101 7.35 -5.01 10.79
CA LEU A 101 7.65 -3.58 10.79
C LEU A 101 7.87 -3.07 12.22
N ALA A 102 7.03 -3.45 13.18
CA ALA A 102 7.19 -3.05 14.58
C ALA A 102 8.50 -3.59 15.20
N ILE A 103 8.90 -4.82 14.88
CA ILE A 103 10.18 -5.38 15.35
C ILE A 103 11.34 -4.63 14.70
N TRP A 104 11.26 -4.39 13.39
CA TRP A 104 12.27 -3.63 12.65
C TRP A 104 12.49 -2.24 13.25
N GLU A 105 11.43 -1.55 13.63
CA GLU A 105 11.51 -0.24 14.26
C GLU A 105 12.27 -0.24 15.58
N ILE A 106 12.01 -1.23 16.44
CA ILE A 106 12.70 -1.37 17.72
C ILE A 106 14.20 -1.61 17.46
N VAL A 107 14.54 -2.48 16.51
CA VAL A 107 15.94 -2.76 16.13
C VAL A 107 16.61 -1.52 15.53
N ALA A 108 15.92 -0.78 14.67
CA ALA A 108 16.42 0.45 14.05
C ALA A 108 16.68 1.53 15.12
N ALA A 109 15.77 1.68 16.08
CA ALA A 109 15.92 2.62 17.19
C ALA A 109 17.14 2.31 18.08
N LEU A 110 17.51 1.03 18.23
CA LEU A 110 18.66 0.60 19.05
C LEU A 110 20.01 0.72 18.33
N THR A 111 20.04 0.66 17.00
CA THR A 111 21.29 0.61 16.21
C THR A 111 21.79 1.99 15.79
N VAL A 112 20.98 3.04 15.90
CA VAL A 112 21.36 4.37 15.41
C VAL A 112 22.00 5.23 16.50
N GLY A 113 23.31 5.44 16.34
CA GLY A 113 24.13 6.32 17.18
C GLY A 113 24.38 7.72 16.61
N THR A 114 23.92 8.05 15.40
CA THR A 114 24.14 9.37 14.76
C THR A 114 22.86 10.19 14.62
N ALA A 115 22.95 11.50 14.90
CA ALA A 115 21.79 12.42 14.92
C ALA A 115 21.07 12.54 13.55
N GLU A 116 21.80 12.39 12.44
CA GLU A 116 21.27 12.42 11.08
C GLU A 116 20.37 11.21 10.78
N GLN A 117 20.82 10.00 11.14
CA GLN A 117 20.06 8.77 10.96
C GLN A 117 18.83 8.72 11.89
N GLY A 118 18.92 9.35 13.07
CA GLY A 118 17.80 9.49 13.99
C GLY A 118 16.59 10.15 13.32
N ARG A 119 16.79 11.19 12.50
CA ARG A 119 15.70 11.89 11.80
C ARG A 119 14.92 10.97 10.84
N ILE A 120 15.60 10.06 10.14
CA ILE A 120 14.95 9.11 9.22
C ILE A 120 14.13 8.09 10.02
N ILE A 121 14.68 7.58 11.12
CA ILE A 121 13.98 6.63 11.99
C ILE A 121 12.76 7.28 12.65
N PHE A 122 12.86 8.51 13.12
CA PHE A 122 11.70 9.24 13.65
C PHE A 122 10.58 9.38 12.60
N ARG A 123 10.92 9.56 11.31
CA ARG A 123 9.92 9.54 10.23
C ARG A 123 9.32 8.16 10.04
N MET A 124 10.13 7.10 10.00
CA MET A 124 9.64 5.73 9.85
C MET A 124 8.73 5.31 11.02
N LEU A 125 9.13 5.63 12.26
CA LEU A 125 8.34 5.44 13.50
C LEU A 125 6.96 6.08 13.41
N ARG A 126 6.86 7.28 12.82
CA ARG A 126 5.56 7.94 12.60
C ARG A 126 4.73 7.19 11.57
N PHE A 127 5.32 6.71 10.47
CA PHE A 127 4.60 5.97 9.45
C PHE A 127 4.10 4.60 9.93
N ALA A 128 4.89 3.83 10.69
CA ALA A 128 4.37 2.57 11.19
C ALA A 128 3.31 2.75 12.28
N ARG A 129 3.38 3.83 13.07
CA ARG A 129 2.29 4.20 13.99
C ARG A 129 0.97 4.38 13.21
N ILE A 130 1.02 5.07 12.06
CA ILE A 130 -0.14 5.23 11.16
C ILE A 130 -0.56 3.89 10.54
N ALA A 131 0.41 3.03 10.16
CA ALA A 131 0.11 1.72 9.57
C ALA A 131 -0.72 0.83 10.52
N ARG A 132 -0.65 1.02 11.84
CA ARG A 132 -1.48 0.30 12.82
C ARG A 132 -2.96 0.69 12.75
N ILE A 133 -3.30 1.91 12.32
CA ILE A 133 -4.70 2.35 12.09
C ILE A 133 -5.38 1.45 11.06
N VAL A 134 -4.64 0.90 10.09
CA VAL A 134 -5.16 -0.01 9.07
C VAL A 134 -5.84 -1.24 9.68
N ARG A 135 -5.51 -1.60 10.94
CA ARG A 135 -6.19 -2.69 11.67
C ARG A 135 -7.65 -2.38 12.01
N LEU A 136 -8.04 -1.11 12.14
CA LEU A 136 -9.45 -0.71 12.33
C LEU A 136 -10.30 -1.15 11.15
N CYS A 137 -9.76 -1.14 9.92
CA CYS A 137 -10.46 -1.59 8.73
C CYS A 137 -10.86 -3.07 8.78
N ARG A 138 -10.26 -3.87 9.67
CA ARG A 138 -10.64 -5.26 9.91
C ARG A 138 -11.90 -5.39 10.78
N LEU A 139 -12.25 -4.37 11.56
CA LEU A 139 -13.45 -4.45 12.40
C LEU A 139 -14.68 -4.61 11.51
N HIS A 140 -15.63 -5.43 11.94
CA HIS A 140 -16.87 -5.69 11.20
C HIS A 140 -17.63 -4.41 10.82
N VAL A 141 -17.50 -3.34 11.63
CA VAL A 141 -18.10 -2.03 11.35
C VAL A 141 -17.54 -1.39 10.06
N PHE A 142 -16.27 -1.65 9.72
CA PHE A 142 -15.62 -1.13 8.51
C PHE A 142 -15.62 -2.12 7.34
N ALA A 143 -16.23 -3.31 7.52
CA ALA A 143 -16.34 -4.31 6.46
C ALA A 143 -17.16 -3.78 5.27
N GLU A 144 -18.24 -3.05 5.56
CA GLU A 144 -19.07 -2.41 4.53
C GLU A 144 -18.29 -1.33 3.77
N LEU A 145 -17.54 -0.48 4.48
CA LEU A 145 -16.64 0.51 3.89
C LEU A 145 -15.60 -0.16 2.97
N THR A 146 -14.98 -1.23 3.44
CA THR A 146 -13.97 -1.97 2.68
C THR A 146 -14.58 -2.63 1.44
N SER A 147 -15.83 -3.09 1.52
CA SER A 147 -16.57 -3.62 0.38
C SER A 147 -16.84 -2.54 -0.67
N MET A 148 -17.26 -1.35 -0.24
CA MET A 148 -17.45 -0.20 -1.13
C MET A 148 -16.13 0.20 -1.81
N VAL A 149 -15.01 0.24 -1.07
CA VAL A 149 -13.69 0.53 -1.63
C VAL A 149 -13.26 -0.54 -2.63
N ASN A 150 -13.47 -1.81 -2.34
CA ASN A 150 -13.17 -2.89 -3.30
C ASN A 150 -14.03 -2.76 -4.57
N GLY A 151 -15.31 -2.38 -4.44
CA GLY A 151 -16.18 -2.05 -5.58
C GLY A 151 -15.63 -0.88 -6.40
N ALA A 152 -15.18 0.18 -5.74
CA ALA A 152 -14.56 1.34 -6.39
C ALA A 152 -13.26 0.97 -7.13
N ILE A 153 -12.40 0.14 -6.53
CA ILE A 153 -11.18 -0.38 -7.17
C ILE A 153 -11.52 -1.20 -8.43
N GLY A 154 -12.58 -2.02 -8.36
CA GLY A 154 -13.12 -2.71 -9.53
C GLY A 154 -13.51 -1.75 -10.65
N GLY A 155 -14.21 -0.66 -10.30
CA GLY A 155 -14.58 0.41 -11.23
C GLY A 155 -13.36 1.13 -11.82
N LEU A 156 -12.35 1.45 -11.01
CA LEU A 156 -11.10 2.10 -11.47
C LEU A 156 -10.40 1.29 -12.56
N ARG A 157 -10.41 -0.03 -12.49
CA ARG A 157 -9.85 -0.88 -13.55
C ARG A 157 -10.58 -0.64 -14.87
N THR A 158 -11.91 -0.57 -14.85
CA THR A 158 -12.70 -0.31 -16.08
C THR A 158 -12.47 1.10 -16.63
N LEU A 159 -12.37 2.10 -15.74
CA LEU A 159 -12.04 3.48 -16.11
C LEU A 159 -10.65 3.57 -16.74
N PHE A 160 -9.67 2.83 -16.20
CA PHE A 160 -8.32 2.76 -16.76
C PHE A 160 -8.32 2.19 -18.18
N TRP A 161 -9.04 1.09 -18.43
CA TRP A 161 -9.20 0.54 -19.77
C TRP A 161 -9.88 1.52 -20.72
N SER A 162 -10.91 2.24 -20.25
CA SER A 162 -11.59 3.28 -21.04
C SER A 162 -10.66 4.44 -21.39
N MET A 163 -9.87 4.92 -20.43
CA MET A 163 -8.89 5.98 -20.64
C MET A 163 -7.83 5.58 -21.67
N MET A 164 -7.35 4.33 -21.60
CA MET A 164 -6.40 3.79 -22.58
C MET A 164 -7.02 3.66 -23.98
N LEU A 165 -8.28 3.24 -24.06
CA LEU A 165 -9.01 3.10 -25.33
C LEU A 165 -9.26 4.47 -25.99
N MET A 166 -9.51 5.52 -25.20
CA MET A 166 -9.62 6.89 -25.71
C MET A 166 -8.26 7.49 -26.11
N ALA A 167 -7.19 7.16 -25.39
CA ALA A 167 -5.85 7.70 -25.67
C ALA A 167 -5.25 7.19 -27.00
N LEU A 168 -5.54 5.93 -27.38
CA LEU A 168 -4.99 5.30 -28.59
C LEU A 168 -5.37 6.02 -29.91
N PRO A 169 -6.65 6.30 -30.21
CA PRO A 169 -7.02 7.02 -31.44
C PRO A 169 -6.54 8.47 -31.43
N LEU A 170 -6.54 9.15 -30.28
CA LEU A 170 -5.95 10.50 -30.16
C LEU A 170 -4.46 10.49 -30.50
N TYR A 171 -3.73 9.47 -30.06
CA TYR A 171 -2.32 9.29 -30.41
C TYR A 171 -2.12 9.09 -31.93
N VAL A 172 -2.96 8.29 -32.58
CA VAL A 172 -2.90 8.07 -34.04
C VAL A 172 -3.17 9.36 -34.81
N VAL A 173 -4.21 10.11 -34.44
CA VAL A 173 -4.54 11.39 -35.09
C VAL A 173 -3.39 12.40 -34.90
N ALA A 174 -2.83 12.48 -33.69
CA ALA A 174 -1.67 13.34 -33.41
C ALA A 174 -0.45 12.94 -34.27
N LEU A 175 -0.20 11.64 -34.45
CA LEU A 175 0.89 11.13 -35.28
C LEU A 175 0.69 11.49 -36.75
N VAL A 176 -0.51 11.27 -37.30
CA VAL A 176 -0.84 11.61 -38.69
C VAL A 176 -0.72 13.13 -38.93
N MET A 177 -1.20 13.96 -38.00
CA MET A 177 -1.02 15.41 -38.10
C MET A 177 0.45 15.81 -38.07
N ARG A 178 1.24 15.18 -37.20
CA ARG A 178 2.69 15.44 -37.11
C ARG A 178 3.42 15.07 -38.39
N GLU A 179 3.14 13.90 -38.97
CA GLU A 179 3.76 13.45 -40.23
C GLU A 179 3.30 14.29 -41.43
N GLY A 180 2.01 14.65 -41.49
CA GLY A 180 1.47 15.51 -42.53
C GLY A 180 2.07 16.93 -42.50
N LEU A 181 2.31 17.50 -41.32
CA LEU A 181 2.97 18.80 -41.16
C LEU A 181 4.48 18.70 -41.40
N ALA A 182 5.14 17.64 -40.95
CA ALA A 182 6.57 17.42 -41.18
C ALA A 182 6.88 17.26 -42.68
N GLY A 183 6.07 16.49 -43.42
CA GLY A 183 6.22 16.34 -44.86
C GLY A 183 6.04 17.66 -45.63
N ARG A 184 5.17 18.56 -45.16
CA ARG A 184 5.05 19.92 -45.69
C ARG A 184 6.25 20.80 -45.35
N SER A 185 6.83 20.68 -44.17
CA SER A 185 8.05 21.41 -43.81
C SER A 185 9.20 21.01 -44.73
N SER A 186 9.45 19.71 -44.91
CA SER A 186 10.50 19.22 -45.81
C SER A 186 10.26 19.59 -47.27
N ALA A 187 9.00 19.57 -47.74
CA ALA A 187 8.67 19.98 -49.10
C ALA A 187 8.77 21.50 -49.31
N ASN A 188 8.41 22.31 -48.31
CA ASN A 188 8.55 23.77 -48.37
C ASN A 188 10.02 24.20 -48.26
N GLU A 189 10.84 23.49 -47.49
CA GLU A 189 12.29 23.69 -47.40
C GLU A 189 13.03 23.20 -48.66
N ALA A 190 12.52 22.18 -49.35
CA ALA A 190 13.02 21.78 -50.67
C ALA A 190 12.54 22.71 -51.81
N ALA A 191 11.36 23.31 -51.67
CA ALA A 191 10.79 24.27 -52.63
C ALA A 191 11.29 25.71 -52.44
N ALA A 192 11.82 26.03 -51.26
CA ALA A 192 12.69 27.14 -51.02
C ALA A 192 14.13 26.62 -51.02
N PRO A 193 14.71 26.23 -52.19
CA PRO A 193 16.15 25.96 -52.23
C PRO A 193 16.78 27.22 -51.68
N ASP A 194 17.63 27.06 -50.65
CA ASP A 194 18.34 28.14 -49.98
C ASP A 194 18.57 29.26 -51.00
N LEU A 195 17.78 30.33 -50.86
CA LEU A 195 18.11 31.62 -51.44
C LEU A 195 19.34 32.04 -50.65
N ASP A 196 20.45 31.38 -50.96
CA ASP A 196 21.79 31.66 -50.51
C ASP A 196 22.15 32.97 -51.18
N LEU A 197 21.51 34.05 -50.73
CA LEU A 197 21.77 35.42 -51.14
C LEU A 197 23.24 35.81 -50.87
N GLY A 198 24.02 34.92 -50.24
CA GLY A 198 25.48 35.00 -50.18
C GLY A 198 26.13 35.23 -51.54
N TRP A 199 25.66 34.58 -52.62
CA TRP A 199 26.20 34.85 -53.96
C TRP A 199 25.81 36.23 -54.50
N ALA A 200 24.64 36.77 -54.12
CA ALA A 200 24.18 38.09 -54.56
C ALA A 200 24.91 39.25 -53.85
N PHE A 201 25.37 39.04 -52.61
CA PHE A 201 26.18 40.03 -51.88
C PHE A 201 27.67 39.96 -52.23
N GLN A 202 28.15 38.86 -52.81
CA GLN A 202 29.57 38.72 -53.17
C GLN A 202 29.95 39.56 -54.41
N ASP A 203 29.02 39.81 -55.33
CA ASP A 203 29.24 40.70 -56.49
C ASP A 203 29.16 42.20 -56.14
N LEU A 204 28.43 42.57 -55.07
CA LEU A 204 28.30 43.98 -54.63
C LEU A 204 29.51 44.48 -53.81
N GLY A 205 30.40 43.59 -53.38
CA GLY A 205 31.63 43.94 -52.66
C GLY A 205 32.89 43.99 -53.54
N ALA A 206 32.78 43.70 -54.83
CA ALA A 206 33.92 43.56 -55.75
C ALA A 206 34.06 44.69 -56.79
N SER A 207 33.23 45.75 -56.71
CA SER A 207 33.31 46.95 -57.57
C SER A 207 33.89 48.16 -56.85
#